data_AF-A0A3C0RD53-F1
#
_entry.id   AF-A0A3C0RD53-F1
#
_cell.length_a   1.000
_cell.length_b   1.000
_cell.length_c   1.000
_cell.angle_alpha   90.00
_cell.angle_beta   90.00
_cell.angle_gamma   90.00
#
_symmetry.space_group_name_H-M   'P 1'
#
loop_
_entity.id
_entity.type
_entity.pdbx_description
1 polymer ?
#
loop_
_entity_poly.entity_id
_entity_poly.type
_entity_poly.pdbx_seq_one_letter_code
_entity_poly.pdbx_strand_id
1 'polypeptide(L)'
;ANGLGDIVLLSDPAPIEIGNRVWMDSDGDGEQDADEDPISGVDVELVKGGSVIETATTDSNGEYYFSSDPTRTSTANARYNITGLTPNSNFIVRV
;
A
#
# COMPACT_ATOMS: atom_id res chain seq x y z
N ALA A 1 -34.39 27.26 21.43
CA ALA A 1 -33.35 26.57 22.23
C ALA A 1 -32.71 25.53 21.34
N ASN A 2 -31.38 25.59 21.25
CA ASN A 2 -30.44 24.50 20.92
C ASN A 2 -30.55 23.94 19.48
N GLY A 3 -29.65 24.22 18.55
CA GLY A 3 -28.21 24.37 18.73
C GLY A 3 -27.54 23.37 17.79
N LEU A 4 -26.98 23.90 16.69
CA LEU A 4 -25.78 23.47 15.96
C LEU A 4 -25.63 21.94 15.80
N GLY A 5 -25.85 21.35 14.63
CA GLY A 5 -25.03 21.65 13.46
C GLY A 5 -23.58 21.20 13.72
N ASP A 6 -23.37 19.94 14.10
CA ASP A 6 -22.06 19.33 14.06
C ASP A 6 -21.72 19.05 12.59
N ILE A 7 -21.08 20.02 11.94
CA ILE A 7 -20.28 19.70 10.76
C ILE A 7 -18.97 19.18 11.33
N VAL A 8 -18.87 17.86 11.45
CA VAL A 8 -17.58 17.19 11.55
C VAL A 8 -16.85 17.55 10.26
N LEU A 9 -15.90 18.48 10.36
CA LEU A 9 -14.83 18.53 9.38
C LEU A 9 -14.12 17.19 9.54
N LEU A 10 -14.33 16.28 8.59
CA LEU A 10 -13.59 15.02 8.46
C LEU A 10 -12.13 15.38 8.15
N SER A 11 -11.41 15.92 9.14
CA SER A 11 -9.96 16.04 9.10
C SER A 11 -9.34 14.74 9.61
N ASP A 12 -9.87 13.61 9.14
CA ASP A 12 -9.20 12.35 9.34
C ASP A 12 -7.83 12.47 8.67
N PRO A 13 -6.75 12.06 9.36
CA PRO A 13 -5.43 12.09 8.75
C PRO A 13 -5.48 11.32 7.43
N ALA A 14 -4.83 11.87 6.40
CA ALA A 14 -4.73 11.19 5.11
C ALA A 14 -4.20 9.76 5.36
N PRO A 15 -4.79 8.74 4.69
CA PRO A 15 -4.36 7.37 4.89
C PRO A 15 -2.88 7.22 4.50
N ILE A 16 -2.18 6.40 5.26
CA ILE A 16 -0.86 5.89 4.89
C ILE A 16 -1.05 4.82 3.82
N GLU A 17 -0.23 4.91 2.77
CA GLU A 17 -0.11 3.92 1.71
C GLU A 17 1.37 3.53 1.51
N ILE A 18 1.62 2.23 1.34
CA ILE A 18 2.93 1.63 1.05
C ILE A 18 2.75 0.77 -0.20
N GLY A 19 3.54 1.01 -1.23
CA GLY A 19 3.43 0.26 -2.48
C GLY A 19 4.23 0.90 -3.60
N ASN A 20 3.94 0.44 -4.82
CA ASN A 20 4.13 1.08 -6.14
C ASN A 20 4.15 -0.06 -7.16
N ARG A 21 5.33 -0.56 -7.55
CA ARG A 21 5.52 -1.48 -8.67
C ARG A 21 6.70 -2.42 -8.47
N VAL A 22 6.58 -3.66 -8.98
CA VAL A 22 7.68 -4.61 -9.20
C VAL A 22 7.97 -4.68 -10.71
N TRP A 23 9.24 -4.54 -11.09
CA TRP A 23 9.68 -4.51 -12.49
C TRP A 23 10.92 -5.38 -12.71
N MET A 24 11.16 -5.76 -13.97
CA MET A 24 12.35 -6.47 -14.39
C MET A 24 13.44 -5.45 -14.74
N ASP A 25 14.41 -5.29 -13.84
CA ASP A 25 15.63 -4.53 -14.07
C ASP A 25 16.45 -5.18 -15.20
N SER A 26 16.27 -4.67 -16.42
CA SER A 26 16.72 -5.37 -17.64
C SER A 26 18.13 -4.97 -18.07
N ASP A 27 18.58 -3.81 -17.64
CA ASP A 27 19.92 -3.30 -17.91
C ASP A 27 20.84 -3.27 -16.67
N GLY A 28 20.29 -3.55 -15.48
CA GLY A 28 21.02 -3.84 -14.25
C GLY A 28 21.44 -2.61 -13.46
N ASP A 29 20.76 -1.47 -13.64
CA ASP A 29 21.12 -0.20 -13.02
C ASP A 29 20.36 0.10 -11.71
N GLY A 30 19.29 -0.65 -11.45
CA GLY A 30 18.44 -0.50 -10.26
C GLY A 30 17.56 0.75 -10.26
N GLU A 31 17.48 1.47 -11.37
CA GLU A 31 16.48 2.51 -11.63
C GLU A 31 15.22 1.86 -12.23
N GLN A 32 14.14 2.62 -12.30
CA GLN A 32 12.90 2.15 -12.92
C GLN A 32 12.68 2.93 -14.19
N ASP A 33 12.96 2.28 -15.32
CA ASP A 33 12.85 2.89 -16.63
C ASP A 33 11.51 2.61 -17.31
N ALA A 34 11.21 3.44 -18.31
CA ALA A 34 9.93 3.42 -19.01
C ALA A 34 9.76 2.20 -19.92
N ASP A 35 10.86 1.61 -20.37
CA ASP A 35 10.91 0.42 -21.23
C ASP A 35 11.09 -0.90 -20.45
N GLU A 36 11.18 -0.84 -19.12
CA GLU A 36 11.30 -2.04 -18.30
C GLU A 36 9.94 -2.66 -18.00
N ASP A 37 9.86 -3.98 -18.20
CA ASP A 37 8.60 -4.71 -18.09
C ASP A 37 8.14 -4.87 -16.63
N PRO A 38 6.82 -4.74 -16.37
CA PRO A 38 6.27 -5.06 -15.05
C PRO A 38 6.27 -6.57 -14.78
N ILE A 39 6.36 -6.96 -13.50
CA ILE A 39 6.25 -8.37 -13.10
C ILE A 39 4.93 -8.60 -12.35
N SER A 40 4.03 -9.35 -12.99
CA SER A 40 2.74 -9.75 -12.43
C SER A 40 2.82 -11.06 -11.64
N GLY A 41 1.95 -11.23 -10.65
CA GLY A 41 1.81 -12.47 -9.90
C GLY A 41 2.85 -12.66 -8.80
N VAL A 42 3.56 -11.59 -8.40
CA VAL A 42 4.56 -11.63 -7.33
C VAL A 42 3.87 -11.47 -5.99
N ASP A 43 4.12 -12.40 -5.08
CA ASP A 43 3.61 -12.32 -3.71
C ASP A 43 4.47 -11.38 -2.87
N VAL A 44 3.85 -10.30 -2.38
CA VAL A 44 4.49 -9.26 -1.57
C VAL A 44 3.98 -9.34 -0.14
N GLU A 45 4.89 -9.36 0.82
CA GLU A 45 4.58 -9.36 2.26
C GLU A 45 4.90 -8.01 2.89
N LEU A 46 3.96 -7.47 3.67
CA LEU A 46 4.21 -6.35 4.57
C LEU A 46 4.49 -6.88 5.98
N VAL A 47 5.65 -6.54 6.53
CA VAL A 47 6.12 -7.03 7.83
C VAL A 47 6.26 -5.88 8.83
N LYS A 48 5.76 -6.09 10.06
CA LYS A 48 5.94 -5.18 11.19
C LYS A 48 6.43 -5.97 12.41
N GLY A 49 7.53 -5.54 13.01
CA GLY A 49 8.07 -6.20 14.22
C GLY A 49 8.45 -7.67 14.03
N GLY A 50 8.77 -8.09 12.80
CA GLY A 50 9.12 -9.47 12.47
C GLY A 50 7.94 -10.39 12.14
N SER A 51 6.71 -9.89 12.14
CA SER A 51 5.52 -10.64 11.71
C SER A 51 4.93 -10.07 10.44
N VAL A 52 4.51 -10.95 9.52
CA VAL A 52 3.71 -10.58 8.34
C VAL A 52 2.35 -10.09 8.83
N ILE A 53 1.98 -8.88 8.45
CA ILE A 53 0.70 -8.25 8.82
C ILE A 53 -0.31 -8.22 7.67
N GLU A 54 0.15 -8.23 6.42
CA GLU A 54 -0.68 -8.34 5.22
C GLU A 54 0.15 -8.89 4.05
N THR A 55 -0.55 -9.40 3.04
CA THR A 55 0.04 -9.83 1.75
C THR A 55 -0.77 -9.28 0.58
N ALA A 56 -0.08 -9.02 -0.53
CA ALA A 56 -0.67 -8.60 -1.81
C ALA A 56 0.02 -9.33 -2.96
N THR A 57 -0.67 -9.52 -4.08
CA THR A 57 -0.09 -10.11 -5.29
C THR A 57 -0.08 -9.06 -6.40
N THR A 58 1.08 -8.81 -7.03
CA THR A 58 1.20 -7.77 -8.07
C THR A 58 0.26 -8.02 -9.25
N ASP A 59 -0.36 -6.96 -9.76
CA ASP A 59 -1.25 -7.04 -10.92
C ASP A 59 -0.49 -7.05 -12.25
N SER A 60 -1.19 -6.90 -13.39
CA SER A 60 -0.58 -6.89 -14.73
C SER A 60 0.40 -5.73 -14.97
N ASN A 61 0.30 -4.66 -14.18
CA ASN A 61 1.21 -3.53 -14.23
C ASN A 61 2.36 -3.67 -13.22
N GLY A 62 2.42 -4.81 -12.51
CA GLY A 62 3.38 -5.05 -11.45
C GLY A 62 3.02 -4.31 -10.16
N GLU A 63 1.83 -3.72 -10.07
CA GLU A 63 1.49 -2.81 -8.99
C GLU A 63 0.95 -3.54 -7.77
N TYR A 64 1.28 -3.03 -6.58
CA TYR A 64 0.75 -3.50 -5.31
C TYR A 64 0.64 -2.35 -4.29
N TYR A 65 -0.33 -2.44 -3.38
CA TYR A 65 -0.58 -1.40 -2.37
C TYR A 65 -1.07 -1.98 -1.03
N PHE A 66 -0.58 -1.39 0.06
CA PHE A 66 -1.07 -1.56 1.42
C PHE A 66 -1.49 -0.20 1.95
N SER A 67 -2.76 -0.05 2.30
CA SER A 67 -3.34 1.24 2.68
C SER A 67 -4.21 1.15 3.93
N SER A 68 -4.17 2.21 4.71
CA SER A 68 -5.01 2.39 5.90
C SER A 68 -6.37 3.02 5.57
N ASP A 69 -6.64 3.34 4.31
CA ASP A 69 -7.91 3.93 3.88
C ASP A 69 -9.08 2.98 4.18
N PRO A 70 -9.99 3.33 5.10
CA PRO A 70 -11.12 2.49 5.45
C PRO A 70 -12.27 2.56 4.44
N THR A 71 -12.22 3.49 3.48
CA THR A 71 -13.29 3.75 2.52
C THR A 71 -13.21 2.87 1.28
N ARG A 72 -12.07 2.20 1.07
CA ARG A 72 -11.79 1.36 -0.10
C ARG A 72 -11.91 -0.12 0.24
N THR A 73 -12.11 -0.93 -0.80
CA THR A 73 -12.28 -2.39 -0.69
C THR A 73 -11.06 -3.10 -1.24
N SER A 74 -10.52 -4.06 -0.48
CA SER A 74 -9.34 -4.83 -0.86
C SER A 74 -9.56 -5.68 -2.11
N THR A 75 -8.56 -5.69 -2.98
CA THR A 75 -8.37 -6.61 -4.10
C THR A 75 -7.20 -7.56 -3.80
N ALA A 76 -6.75 -8.32 -4.81
CA ALA A 76 -5.55 -9.15 -4.70
C ALA A 76 -4.28 -8.28 -4.62
N ASN A 77 -4.21 -7.22 -5.44
CA ASN A 77 -3.04 -6.34 -5.52
C ASN A 77 -3.08 -5.15 -4.56
N ALA A 78 -4.25 -4.76 -4.06
CA ALA A 78 -4.39 -3.63 -3.14
C ALA A 78 -5.15 -4.03 -1.87
N ARG A 79 -4.54 -3.82 -0.71
CA ARG A 79 -5.08 -4.16 0.62
C ARG A 79 -5.42 -2.88 1.35
N TYR A 80 -6.69 -2.69 1.69
CA TYR A 80 -7.21 -1.48 2.34
C TYR A 80 -7.68 -1.76 3.77
N ASN A 81 -7.97 -0.69 4.51
CA ASN A 81 -8.39 -0.74 5.92
C ASN A 81 -7.40 -1.51 6.83
N ILE A 82 -6.10 -1.44 6.53
CA ILE A 82 -5.07 -2.11 7.32
C ILE A 82 -4.88 -1.35 8.63
N THR A 83 -5.37 -1.94 9.72
CA THR A 83 -5.14 -1.42 11.06
C THR A 83 -3.67 -1.62 11.42
N GLY A 84 -2.98 -0.54 11.82
CA GLY A 84 -1.58 -0.62 12.26
C GLY A 84 -0.55 -0.07 11.29
N LEU A 85 -0.96 0.47 10.13
CA LEU A 85 -0.16 1.45 9.41
C LEU A 85 -0.20 2.77 10.20
N THR A 86 0.85 3.02 10.97
CA THR A 86 0.95 4.15 11.89
C THR A 86 2.16 5.01 11.51
N PRO A 87 2.07 6.35 11.58
CA PRO A 87 3.23 7.21 11.36
C PRO A 87 4.39 6.85 12.30
N ASN A 88 5.62 7.19 11.90
CA ASN A 88 6.83 6.97 12.71
C ASN A 88 7.04 5.50 13.12
N SER A 89 6.63 4.56 12.27
CA SER A 89 6.78 3.11 12.48
C SER A 89 7.63 2.48 11.40
N ASN A 90 8.35 1.41 11.74
CA ASN A 90 9.15 0.65 10.80
C ASN A 90 8.34 -0.49 10.18
N PHE A 91 8.39 -0.57 8.86
CA PHE A 91 7.82 -1.64 8.06
C PHE A 91 8.91 -2.20 7.14
N ILE A 92 8.83 -3.49 6.84
CA ILE A 92 9.67 -4.14 5.84
C ILE A 92 8.73 -4.69 4.77
N VAL A 93 9.03 -4.38 3.51
CA VAL A 93 8.40 -5.03 2.35
C VAL A 93 9.31 -6.17 1.91
N ARG A 94 8.73 -7.37 1.72
CA ARG A 94 9.43 -8.54 1.19
C ARG A 94 8.76 -8.93 -0.13
N VAL A 95 9.59 -9.15 -1.14
CA VAL A 95 9.22 -9.52 -2.52
C VAL A 95 10.05 -10.74 -2.90
#